data_AF-A0A4V2ZCG6-F1
#
_entry.id   AF-A0A4V2ZCG6-F1
#
_cell.length_a   1.000
_cell.length_b   1.000
_cell.length_c   1.000
_cell.angle_alpha   90.00
_cell.angle_beta   90.00
_cell.angle_gamma   90.00
#
_symmetry.space_group_name_H-M   'P 1'
#
loop_
_entity.id
_entity.type
_entity.pdbx_description
1 polymer ?
#
loop_
_entity_poly.entity_id
_entity_poly.type
_entity_poly.pdbx_seq_one_letter_code
_entity_poly.pdbx_strand_id
1 'polypeptide(L)'
;MTNFGHEALVFVYTFAISAVFYFKKNWKTEALFLSGNLVLMGAMSTIFKYLYNRPRPSLEYLVKKPLGPSFPSWHAASTMIIAISLMIIIEQHLTKTLAKRCLQILVLVIALTTAISRIYLGVHYPSDILGGWLLAIAISAAVYPIYDQKRFEWRFKDKQD
;
A
#
# COMPACT_ATOMS: atom_id res chain seq x y z
N MET A 1 16.96 -13.09 -11.83
CA MET A 1 16.16 -11.91 -12.22
C MET A 1 16.07 -10.96 -11.02
N THR A 2 16.30 -9.67 -11.22
CA THR A 2 16.47 -8.65 -10.17
C THR A 2 15.17 -8.41 -9.39
N ASN A 3 15.21 -8.40 -8.05
CA ASN A 3 14.07 -8.08 -7.16
C ASN A 3 13.32 -6.78 -7.54
N PHE A 4 14.01 -5.86 -8.23
CA PHE A 4 13.44 -4.64 -8.83
C PHE A 4 12.20 -4.90 -9.70
N GLY A 5 12.13 -6.05 -10.40
CA GLY A 5 10.99 -6.38 -11.25
C GLY A 5 9.70 -6.50 -10.44
N HIS A 6 9.73 -7.19 -9.30
CA HIS A 6 8.55 -7.37 -8.45
C HIS A 6 8.14 -6.07 -7.73
N GLU A 7 9.11 -5.24 -7.34
CA GLU A 7 8.81 -3.94 -6.74
C GLU A 7 8.20 -2.97 -7.75
N ALA A 8 8.69 -2.98 -8.99
CA ALA A 8 8.12 -2.19 -10.08
C ALA A 8 6.69 -2.62 -10.42
N LEU A 9 6.37 -3.92 -10.35
CA LEU A 9 5.03 -4.42 -10.60
C LEU A 9 3.99 -3.83 -9.65
N VAL A 10 4.34 -3.62 -8.37
CA VAL A 10 3.43 -2.97 -7.41
C VAL A 10 3.03 -1.57 -7.90
N PHE A 11 4.01 -0.77 -8.30
CA PHE A 11 3.73 0.56 -8.88
C PHE A 11 2.92 0.45 -10.16
N VAL A 12 3.32 -0.41 -11.10
CA VAL A 12 2.62 -0.58 -12.39
C VAL A 12 1.15 -0.93 -12.16
N TYR A 13 0.85 -1.92 -11.33
CA TYR A 13 -0.53 -2.33 -11.06
C TYR A 13 -1.32 -1.24 -10.33
N THR A 14 -0.73 -0.60 -9.32
CA THR A 14 -1.41 0.48 -8.59
C THR A 14 -1.72 1.67 -9.50
N PHE A 15 -0.76 2.11 -10.31
CA PHE A 15 -0.99 3.20 -11.26
C PHE A 15 -1.97 2.82 -12.37
N ALA A 16 -1.96 1.57 -12.84
CA ALA A 16 -2.96 1.09 -13.79
C ALA A 16 -4.38 1.12 -13.19
N ILE A 17 -4.55 0.66 -11.95
CA ILE A 17 -5.84 0.72 -11.23
C ILE A 17 -6.27 2.19 -11.03
N SER A 18 -5.36 3.05 -10.56
CA SER A 18 -5.62 4.49 -10.41
C SER A 18 -5.99 5.14 -11.75
N ALA A 19 -5.35 4.78 -12.86
CA ALA A 19 -5.69 5.27 -14.19
C ALA A 19 -7.10 4.84 -14.62
N VAL A 20 -7.49 3.58 -14.34
CA VAL A 20 -8.86 3.12 -14.58
C VAL A 20 -9.86 3.90 -13.73
N PHE A 21 -9.58 4.13 -12.45
CA PHE A 21 -10.43 4.95 -11.57
C PHE A 21 -10.57 6.37 -12.11
N TYR A 22 -9.47 6.99 -12.53
CA TYR A 22 -9.46 8.36 -13.02
C TYR A 22 -10.18 8.52 -14.37
N PHE A 23 -9.79 7.73 -15.38
CA PHE A 23 -10.22 7.94 -16.76
C PHE A 23 -11.48 7.17 -17.15
N LYS A 24 -11.76 6.02 -16.53
CA LYS A 24 -12.91 5.17 -16.89
C LYS A 24 -14.07 5.26 -15.92
N LYS A 25 -13.81 5.54 -14.64
CA LYS A 25 -14.85 5.62 -13.59
C LYS A 25 -15.15 7.05 -13.12
N ASN A 26 -14.34 8.03 -13.51
CA ASN A 26 -14.38 9.40 -13.00
C ASN A 26 -14.25 9.49 -11.47
N TRP A 27 -13.61 8.48 -10.85
CA TRP A 27 -13.31 8.40 -9.41
C TRP A 27 -11.94 9.04 -9.16
N LYS A 28 -11.85 10.33 -9.48
CA LYS A 28 -10.56 11.04 -9.53
C LYS A 28 -9.94 11.16 -8.13
N THR A 29 -10.75 11.38 -7.09
CA THR A 29 -10.29 11.40 -5.68
C THR A 29 -9.72 10.07 -5.23
N GLU A 30 -10.39 8.96 -5.56
CA GLU A 30 -9.99 7.60 -5.24
C GLU A 30 -8.67 7.24 -5.94
N ALA A 31 -8.55 7.64 -7.22
CA ALA A 31 -7.34 7.45 -8.00
C ALA A 31 -6.13 8.15 -7.36
N LEU A 32 -6.30 9.42 -6.97
CA LEU A 32 -5.27 10.22 -6.30
C LEU A 32 -4.96 9.73 -4.90
N PHE A 33 -5.96 9.26 -4.15
CA PHE A 33 -5.76 8.69 -2.82
C PHE A 33 -4.91 7.42 -2.89
N LEU A 34 -5.27 6.49 -3.78
CA LEU A 34 -4.54 5.23 -3.95
C LEU A 34 -3.09 5.46 -4.42
N SER A 35 -2.88 6.25 -5.48
CA SER A 35 -1.54 6.49 -6.01
C SER A 35 -0.71 7.40 -5.10
N GLY A 36 -1.32 8.43 -4.52
CA GLY A 36 -0.68 9.36 -3.59
C GLY A 36 -0.20 8.66 -2.32
N ASN A 37 -1.01 7.77 -1.75
CA ASN A 37 -0.60 6.96 -0.60
C ASN A 37 0.60 6.07 -0.92
N LEU A 38 0.63 5.42 -2.10
CA LEU A 38 1.77 4.58 -2.49
C LEU A 38 3.05 5.40 -2.70
N VAL A 39 2.94 6.56 -3.35
CA VAL A 39 4.09 7.47 -3.55
C VAL A 39 4.62 7.99 -2.21
N LEU A 40 3.73 8.45 -1.33
CA LEU A 40 4.11 8.92 0.01
C LEU A 40 4.72 7.78 0.84
N MET A 41 4.18 6.56 0.75
CA MET A 41 4.76 5.38 1.37
C MET A 41 6.17 5.10 0.84
N GLY A 42 6.42 5.24 -0.47
CA GLY A 42 7.74 5.09 -1.08
C GLY A 42 8.76 6.09 -0.52
N ALA A 43 8.36 7.36 -0.43
CA ALA A 43 9.20 8.42 0.14
C ALA A 43 9.50 8.15 1.62
N MET A 44 8.48 7.93 2.44
CA MET A 44 8.63 7.71 3.88
C MET A 44 9.41 6.43 4.18
N SER A 45 9.15 5.33 3.47
CA SER A 45 9.91 4.08 3.63
C SER A 45 11.38 4.28 3.31
N THR A 46 11.70 5.04 2.26
CA THR A 46 13.09 5.37 1.89
C THR A 46 13.77 6.19 2.98
N ILE A 47 13.10 7.24 3.49
CA ILE A 47 13.59 8.08 4.58
C ILE A 47 13.89 7.22 5.82
N PHE A 48 12.90 6.46 6.33
CA PHE A 48 13.11 5.61 7.51
C PHE A 48 14.16 4.53 7.30
N LYS A 49 14.32 4.05 6.07
CA LYS A 49 15.32 3.03 5.73
C LYS A 49 16.74 3.52 5.90
N TYR A 50 17.03 4.73 5.46
CA TYR A 50 18.36 5.31 5.64
C TYR A 50 18.56 5.99 7.00
N LEU A 51 17.48 6.44 7.66
CA LEU A 51 17.55 6.96 9.03
C LEU A 51 17.88 5.87 10.06
N TYR A 52 17.18 4.74 10.01
CA TYR A 52 17.40 3.66 10.99
C TYR A 52 18.55 2.72 10.58
N ASN A 53 18.81 2.60 9.28
CA ASN A 53 19.94 1.86 8.69
C ASN A 53 20.16 0.45 9.30
N ARG A 54 19.05 -0.26 9.56
CA ARG A 54 19.09 -1.56 10.25
C ARG A 54 19.72 -2.65 9.36
N PRO A 55 20.69 -3.44 9.87
CA PRO A 55 21.19 -4.60 9.15
C PRO A 55 20.09 -5.67 8.97
N ARG A 56 20.15 -6.42 7.88
CA ARG A 56 19.24 -7.55 7.62
C ARG A 56 19.57 -8.76 8.49
N PRO A 57 18.62 -9.68 8.73
CA PRO A 57 18.90 -10.95 9.40
C PRO A 57 20.08 -11.67 8.75
N SER A 58 20.95 -12.26 9.57
CA SER A 58 22.12 -13.04 9.13
C SER A 58 21.80 -14.52 8.84
N LEU A 59 20.52 -14.87 8.80
CA LEU A 59 20.03 -16.19 8.45
C LEU A 59 20.32 -16.51 6.97
N GLU A 60 20.31 -17.79 6.63
CA GLU A 60 20.37 -18.22 5.23
C GLU A 60 19.16 -17.66 4.45
N TYR A 61 19.44 -16.98 3.33
CA TYR A 61 18.38 -16.41 2.50
C TYR A 61 17.89 -17.44 1.49
N LEU A 62 16.59 -17.69 1.47
CA LEU A 62 15.95 -18.54 0.44
C LEU A 62 15.76 -17.82 -0.90
N VAL A 63 16.25 -16.59 -1.00
CA VAL A 63 16.25 -15.74 -2.20
C VAL A 63 17.58 -14.99 -2.30
N LYS A 64 17.85 -14.38 -3.46
CA LYS A 64 19.00 -13.49 -3.61
C LYS A 64 18.98 -12.40 -2.53
N LYS A 65 20.08 -12.29 -1.78
CA LYS A 65 20.26 -11.30 -0.71
C LYS A 65 19.86 -9.90 -1.21
N PRO A 66 18.86 -9.25 -0.59
CA PRO A 66 18.47 -7.90 -0.99
C PRO A 66 19.55 -6.88 -0.64
N LEU A 67 19.65 -5.83 -1.44
CA LEU A 67 20.53 -4.69 -1.17
C LEU A 67 19.87 -3.74 -0.16
N GLY A 68 20.70 -3.06 0.61
CA GLY A 68 20.29 -2.01 1.55
C GLY A 68 19.63 -2.48 2.85
N PRO A 69 19.24 -1.52 3.71
CA PRO A 69 18.78 -1.79 5.07
C PRO A 69 17.44 -2.54 5.13
N SER A 70 17.18 -3.21 6.26
CA SER A 70 16.03 -4.09 6.44
C SER A 70 14.75 -3.36 6.85
N PHE A 71 14.87 -2.27 7.60
CA PHE A 71 13.71 -1.57 8.16
C PHE A 71 13.35 -0.34 7.32
N PRO A 72 12.07 0.03 7.18
CA PRO A 72 10.93 -0.88 7.25
C PRO A 72 10.92 -1.80 6.01
N SER A 73 10.16 -2.90 6.09
CA SER A 73 9.96 -3.76 4.92
C SER A 73 9.08 -3.07 3.88
N TRP A 74 9.65 -2.77 2.70
CA TRP A 74 8.91 -2.16 1.58
C TRP A 74 7.71 -3.03 1.18
N HIS A 75 7.90 -4.34 1.05
CA HIS A 75 6.84 -5.26 0.65
C HIS A 75 5.68 -5.27 1.66
N ALA A 76 5.98 -5.24 2.96
CA ALA A 76 4.95 -5.18 3.99
C ALA A 76 4.22 -3.82 4.01
N ALA A 77 4.98 -2.73 3.90
CA ALA A 77 4.45 -1.38 3.95
C ALA A 77 3.60 -1.05 2.70
N SER A 78 4.10 -1.37 1.49
CA SER A 78 3.43 -1.09 0.22
C SER A 78 2.16 -1.92 0.05
N THR A 79 2.16 -3.20 0.40
CA THR A 79 0.95 -4.03 0.30
C THR A 79 -0.10 -3.63 1.33
N MET A 80 0.31 -3.24 2.55
CA MET A 80 -0.62 -2.77 3.57
C MET A 80 -1.25 -1.43 3.20
N ILE A 81 -0.48 -0.44 2.72
CA ILE A 81 -1.04 0.87 2.33
C ILE A 81 -2.03 0.73 1.15
N ILE A 82 -1.73 -0.17 0.20
CA ILE A 82 -2.64 -0.50 -0.91
C ILE A 82 -3.89 -1.19 -0.39
N ALA A 83 -3.76 -2.17 0.51
CA ALA A 83 -4.89 -2.88 1.09
C ALA A 83 -5.82 -1.92 1.85
N ILE A 84 -5.29 -1.06 2.71
CA ILE A 84 -6.08 -0.04 3.44
C ILE A 84 -6.80 0.88 2.46
N SER A 85 -6.08 1.41 1.46
CA SER A 85 -6.65 2.33 0.46
C SER A 85 -7.80 1.66 -0.31
N LEU A 86 -7.60 0.43 -0.78
CA LEU A 86 -8.62 -0.32 -1.51
C LEU A 86 -9.79 -0.72 -0.62
N MET A 87 -9.56 -1.11 0.65
CA MET A 87 -10.64 -1.44 1.58
C MET A 87 -11.57 -0.25 1.81
N ILE A 88 -11.02 0.96 1.97
CA ILE A 88 -11.78 2.21 2.10
C ILE A 88 -12.59 2.48 0.83
N ILE A 89 -11.97 2.38 -0.35
CA ILE A 89 -12.64 2.61 -1.63
C ILE A 89 -13.75 1.57 -1.87
N ILE A 90 -13.49 0.29 -1.57
CA ILE A 90 -14.46 -0.80 -1.68
C ILE A 90 -15.66 -0.54 -0.76
N GLU A 91 -15.41 -0.12 0.49
CA GLU A 91 -16.47 0.19 1.44
C GLU A 91 -17.41 1.30 0.94
N GLN A 92 -16.84 2.27 0.24
CA GLN A 92 -17.55 3.45 -0.25
C GLN A 92 -18.37 3.23 -1.53
N HIS A 93 -18.02 2.22 -2.35
CA HIS A 93 -18.60 2.02 -3.68
C HIS A 93 -19.37 0.71 -3.86
N LEU A 94 -19.13 -0.32 -3.04
CA LEU A 94 -19.85 -1.59 -3.14
C LEU A 94 -20.99 -1.66 -2.12
N THR A 95 -22.21 -1.90 -2.60
CA THR A 95 -23.41 -2.09 -1.77
C THR A 95 -23.66 -3.54 -1.39
N LYS A 96 -23.20 -4.51 -2.21
CA LYS A 96 -23.40 -5.96 -1.95
C LYS A 96 -22.46 -6.44 -0.84
N THR A 97 -23.03 -6.69 0.35
CA THR A 97 -22.27 -7.05 1.56
C THR A 97 -21.33 -8.23 1.40
N LEU A 98 -21.73 -9.30 0.69
CA LEU A 98 -20.88 -10.48 0.52
C LEU A 98 -19.66 -10.19 -0.37
N ALA A 99 -19.89 -9.67 -1.58
CA ALA A 99 -18.81 -9.34 -2.52
C ALA A 99 -17.84 -8.31 -1.93
N LYS A 100 -18.37 -7.30 -1.22
CA LYS A 100 -17.60 -6.29 -0.49
C LYS A 100 -16.65 -6.94 0.52
N ARG A 101 -17.19 -7.79 1.41
CA ARG A 101 -16.39 -8.51 2.42
C ARG A 101 -15.37 -9.44 1.79
N CYS A 102 -15.74 -10.19 0.77
CA CYS A 102 -14.81 -11.09 0.06
C CYS A 102 -13.62 -10.33 -0.52
N LEU A 103 -13.85 -9.18 -1.16
CA LEU A 103 -12.77 -8.36 -1.73
C LEU A 103 -11.90 -7.72 -0.64
N GLN A 104 -12.50 -7.21 0.45
CA GLN A 104 -11.75 -6.67 1.59
C GLN A 104 -10.86 -7.74 2.25
N ILE A 105 -11.40 -8.95 2.44
CA ILE A 105 -10.63 -10.10 2.95
C ILE A 105 -9.51 -10.46 1.98
N LEU A 106 -9.79 -10.51 0.67
CA LEU A 106 -8.79 -10.86 -0.34
C LEU A 106 -7.59 -9.91 -0.30
N VAL A 107 -7.81 -8.60 -0.32
CA VAL A 107 -6.71 -7.62 -0.30
C VAL A 107 -5.92 -7.68 1.02
N LEU A 108 -6.59 -7.92 2.15
CA LEU A 108 -5.94 -8.09 3.44
C LEU A 108 -5.08 -9.37 3.47
N VAL A 109 -5.61 -10.49 2.98
CA VAL A 109 -4.88 -11.76 2.90
C VAL A 109 -3.64 -11.62 2.02
N ILE A 110 -3.73 -10.92 0.89
CA ILE A 110 -2.56 -10.64 0.03
C ILE A 110 -1.49 -9.85 0.80
N ALA A 111 -1.88 -8.82 1.56
CA ALA A 111 -0.92 -8.04 2.35
C ALA A 111 -0.26 -8.88 3.46
N LEU A 112 -1.04 -9.67 4.20
CA LEU A 112 -0.55 -10.53 5.27
C LEU A 112 0.37 -11.64 4.77
N THR A 113 -0.04 -12.36 3.71
CA THR A 113 0.78 -13.43 3.12
C THR A 113 2.08 -12.88 2.52
N THR A 114 2.03 -11.72 1.87
CA THR A 114 3.24 -11.04 1.37
C THR A 114 4.18 -10.72 2.52
N ALA A 115 3.69 -10.16 3.63
CA ALA A 115 4.48 -9.85 4.80
C ALA A 115 5.10 -11.09 5.46
N ILE A 116 4.31 -12.14 5.69
CA ILE A 116 4.78 -13.41 6.26
C ILE A 116 5.86 -14.05 5.39
N SER A 117 5.70 -14.00 4.06
CA SER A 117 6.71 -14.53 3.14
C SER A 117 8.08 -13.87 3.32
N ARG A 118 8.14 -12.61 3.78
CA ARG A 118 9.42 -11.91 3.98
C ARG A 118 10.17 -12.42 5.22
N ILE A 119 9.44 -12.86 6.24
CA ILE A 119 10.02 -13.52 7.41
C ILE A 119 10.48 -14.93 7.00
N TYR A 120 9.62 -15.69 6.31
CA TYR A 120 9.93 -17.04 5.85
C TYR A 120 11.19 -17.10 4.98
N LEU A 121 11.38 -16.13 4.08
CA LEU A 121 12.56 -16.06 3.22
C LEU A 121 13.83 -15.55 3.93
N GLY A 122 13.75 -15.23 5.23
CA GLY A 122 14.89 -14.76 6.03
C GLY A 122 15.36 -13.34 5.73
N VAL A 123 14.60 -12.55 4.96
CA VAL A 123 15.05 -11.23 4.49
C VAL A 123 14.69 -10.07 5.42
N HIS A 124 13.75 -10.26 6.33
CA HIS A 124 13.24 -9.24 7.25
C HIS A 124 12.92 -9.82 8.63
N TYR A 125 13.13 -9.02 9.68
CA TYR A 125 12.67 -9.33 11.02
C TYR A 125 11.16 -9.07 11.16
N PRO A 126 10.45 -9.72 12.10
CA PRO A 126 9.05 -9.39 12.39
C PRO A 126 8.82 -7.90 12.70
N SER A 127 9.76 -7.23 13.37
CA SER A 127 9.65 -5.79 13.63
C SER A 127 9.79 -4.90 12.39
N ASP A 128 10.46 -5.36 11.32
CA ASP A 128 10.48 -4.64 10.03
C ASP A 128 9.10 -4.64 9.36
N ILE A 129 8.34 -5.72 9.58
CA ILE A 129 6.97 -5.88 9.09
C ILE A 129 6.03 -4.98 9.87
N LEU A 130 6.06 -5.06 11.20
CA LEU A 130 5.22 -4.24 12.08
C LEU A 130 5.48 -2.75 11.85
N GLY A 131 6.74 -2.34 11.72
CA GLY A 131 7.09 -0.95 11.40
C GLY A 131 6.52 -0.49 10.06
N GLY A 132 6.57 -1.35 9.03
CA GLY A 132 5.94 -1.07 7.73
C GLY A 132 4.43 -0.93 7.80
N TRP A 133 3.75 -1.78 8.57
CA TRP A 133 2.29 -1.70 8.77
C TRP A 133 1.87 -0.47 9.57
N LEU A 134 2.58 -0.15 10.65
CA LEU A 134 2.31 1.04 11.45
C LEU A 134 2.50 2.31 10.62
N LEU A 135 3.56 2.36 9.80
CA LEU A 135 3.77 3.48 8.87
C LEU A 135 2.63 3.59 7.85
N ALA A 136 2.12 2.45 7.35
CA ALA A 136 0.98 2.45 6.42
C ALA A 136 -0.28 3.00 7.08
N ILE A 137 -0.60 2.53 8.28
CA ILE A 137 -1.74 2.99 9.06
C ILE A 137 -1.62 4.49 9.34
N ALA A 138 -0.44 4.96 9.78
CA ALA A 138 -0.19 6.37 10.08
C ALA A 138 -0.38 7.27 8.84
N ILE A 139 0.20 6.88 7.70
CA ILE A 139 0.06 7.63 6.44
C ILE A 139 -1.41 7.66 6.00
N SER A 140 -2.08 6.51 5.96
CA SER A 140 -3.49 6.46 5.57
C SER A 140 -4.38 7.29 6.51
N ALA A 141 -4.15 7.23 7.82
CA ALA A 141 -4.90 8.01 8.79
C ALA A 141 -4.67 9.52 8.61
N ALA A 142 -3.46 9.95 8.29
CA ALA A 142 -3.15 11.36 8.03
C ALA A 142 -3.74 11.88 6.71
N VAL A 143 -3.75 11.06 5.65
CA VAL A 143 -4.25 11.44 4.33
C VAL A 143 -5.78 11.34 4.23
N TYR A 144 -6.41 10.43 4.99
CA TYR A 144 -7.84 10.15 4.90
C TYR A 144 -8.76 11.37 5.07
N PRO A 145 -8.57 12.29 6.05
CA PRO A 145 -9.44 13.46 6.18
C PRO A 145 -9.43 14.37 4.95
N ILE A 146 -8.24 14.55 4.35
CA ILE A 146 -8.08 15.35 3.12
C ILE A 146 -8.80 14.67 1.96
N TYR A 147 -8.64 13.35 1.85
CA TYR A 147 -9.34 12.54 0.86
C TYR A 147 -10.86 12.63 1.01
N ASP A 148 -11.38 12.48 2.22
CA ASP A 148 -12.82 12.50 2.49
C ASP A 148 -13.44 13.87 2.18
N GLN A 149 -12.77 14.95 2.59
CA GLN A 149 -13.16 16.31 2.23
C GLN A 149 -13.19 16.50 0.70
N LYS A 150 -12.11 16.16 0.00
CA LYS A 150 -12.02 16.33 -1.46
C LYS A 150 -13.04 15.48 -2.21
N ARG A 151 -13.31 14.27 -1.72
CA ARG A 151 -14.33 13.37 -2.27
C ARG A 151 -15.72 13.98 -2.12
N PHE A 152 -16.03 14.58 -0.98
CA PHE A 152 -17.29 15.29 -0.79
C PHE A 152 -17.41 16.47 -1.76
N GLU A 153 -16.42 17.37 -1.79
CA GLU A 153 -16.39 18.52 -2.71
C GLU A 153 -16.63 18.10 -4.16
N TRP A 154 -15.92 17.08 -4.65
CA TRP A 154 -16.03 16.68 -6.05
C TRP A 154 -17.35 16.00 -6.39
N ARG A 155 -17.95 15.27 -5.44
CA ARG A 155 -19.23 14.59 -5.64
C ARG A 155 -20.41 15.54 -5.71
N PHE A 156 -20.30 16.72 -5.10
CA PHE A 156 -21.35 17.74 -5.08
C PHE A 156 -21.06 18.95 -5.96
N LYS A 157 -19.87 19.05 -6.55
CA LYS A 157 -19.49 20.13 -7.47
C LYS A 157 -20.48 20.30 -8.64
N ASP A 158 -20.95 19.20 -9.22
CA ASP A 158 -21.87 19.23 -10.37
C ASP A 158 -23.37 19.35 -9.97
N LYS A 159 -23.67 19.54 -8.67
CA LYS A 159 -25.04 19.66 -8.14
C LYS A 159 -25.33 21.02 -7.50
N GLN A 160 -24.36 21.93 -7.54
CA GLN A 160 -24.44 23.27 -6.95
C GLN A 160 -24.63 24.38 -8.00
N ASP A 161 -24.65 24.01 -9.28
CA ASP A 161 -25.01 24.86 -10.43
C ASP A 161 -26.42 24.49 -10.93
#